data_AF-A0A9Q1CKM2-F1
#
_entry.id   AF-A0A9Q1CKM2-F1
#
_cell.length_a   1.000
_cell.length_b   1.000
_cell.length_c   1.000
_cell.angle_alpha   90.00
_cell.angle_beta   90.00
_cell.angle_gamma   90.00
#
_symmetry.space_group_name_H-M   'P 1'
#
loop_
_entity.id
_entity.type
_entity.pdbx_description
1 polymer ?
#
loop_
_entity_poly.entity_id
_entity_poly.type
_entity_poly.pdbx_seq_one_letter_code
_entity_poly.pdbx_strand_id
1 'polypeptide(L)'
;MATQSDLITKAAEGALEDIKKYAPEEYKKLEADPAIKDKILQAAKATAKETLMLAEFTGHPHDFAEKVTKHLPEERVKLIQGALNIPTFRMKIIKKDNGRHWLELTREGQEFKPTRELASYSDIDWATIEQYASILIEAVLLVMSAVGISVSPSASVIRKTVDETAESIRSSSQLQRALETFVEAWDAAGNNPTKMATALFNLIKDSYSAGILWNIIKSLCSNMAWYDWVETSAKVSAMIIAALATDGVALIAEIALVVFSAVDFARKIANVVQLQDVKKGL
;
A
#
# COMPACT_ATOMS: atom_id res chain seq x y z
N MET A 1 1.19 0.06 -31.34
CA MET A 1 1.24 0.50 -29.93
C MET A 1 -0.15 1.01 -29.57
N ALA A 2 -0.65 0.70 -28.38
CA ALA A 2 -1.92 1.29 -27.92
C ALA A 2 -1.75 2.81 -27.79
N THR A 3 -2.77 3.58 -28.17
CA THR A 3 -2.74 5.03 -27.96
C THR A 3 -2.95 5.35 -26.47
N GLN A 4 -2.55 6.55 -26.03
CA GLN A 4 -2.80 7.00 -24.65
C GLN A 4 -4.30 6.96 -24.30
N SER A 5 -5.17 7.30 -25.26
CA SER A 5 -6.62 7.20 -25.11
C SER A 5 -7.10 5.76 -24.86
N ASP A 6 -6.50 4.79 -25.54
CA ASP A 6 -6.82 3.37 -25.34
C ASP A 6 -6.40 2.90 -23.95
N LEU A 7 -5.22 3.32 -23.47
CA LEU A 7 -4.73 2.99 -22.13
C LEU A 7 -5.61 3.59 -21.02
N ILE A 8 -6.05 4.84 -21.19
CA ILE A 8 -6.98 5.49 -20.24
C ILE A 8 -8.30 4.73 -20.16
N THR A 9 -8.86 4.35 -21.32
CA THR A 9 -10.13 3.63 -21.39
C THR A 9 -9.98 2.25 -20.75
N LYS A 10 -8.92 1.52 -21.08
CA LYS A 10 -8.62 0.20 -20.51
C LYS A 10 -8.44 0.26 -18.98
N ALA A 11 -7.78 1.29 -18.46
CA ALA A 11 -7.61 1.46 -17.02
C ALA A 11 -8.94 1.70 -16.29
N ALA A 12 -9.81 2.53 -16.85
CA ALA A 12 -11.12 2.80 -16.28
C ALA A 12 -12.07 1.58 -16.35
N GLU A 13 -12.07 0.87 -17.48
CA GLU A 13 -12.84 -0.37 -17.65
C GLU A 13 -12.32 -1.48 -16.72
N GLY A 14 -11.01 -1.64 -16.60
CA GLY A 14 -10.40 -2.57 -15.65
C GLY A 14 -10.75 -2.25 -14.20
N ALA A 15 -10.79 -0.97 -13.83
CA ALA A 15 -11.25 -0.56 -12.50
C ALA A 15 -12.72 -0.93 -12.26
N LEU A 16 -13.59 -0.85 -13.28
CA LEU A 16 -14.98 -1.29 -13.18
C LEU A 16 -15.11 -2.82 -13.06
N GLU A 17 -14.29 -3.58 -13.80
CA GLU A 17 -14.24 -5.04 -13.66
C GLU A 17 -13.71 -5.47 -12.29
N ASP A 18 -12.77 -4.72 -11.70
CA ASP A 18 -12.36 -4.94 -10.32
C ASP A 18 -13.51 -4.70 -9.34
N ILE A 19 -14.29 -3.61 -9.50
CA ILE A 19 -15.49 -3.36 -8.67
C ILE A 19 -16.45 -4.55 -8.78
N LYS A 20 -16.73 -5.02 -10.00
CA LYS A 20 -17.61 -6.16 -10.24
C LYS A 20 -17.11 -7.43 -9.54
N LYS A 21 -15.80 -7.66 -9.53
CA LYS A 21 -15.17 -8.84 -8.92
C LYS A 21 -15.16 -8.77 -7.38
N TYR A 22 -14.77 -7.65 -6.81
CA TYR A 22 -14.49 -7.52 -5.37
C TYR A 22 -15.62 -6.84 -4.57
N ALA A 23 -16.57 -6.22 -5.25
CA ALA A 23 -17.70 -5.49 -4.68
C ALA A 23 -19.00 -5.72 -5.48
N PRO A 24 -19.45 -6.98 -5.66
CA PRO A 24 -20.55 -7.31 -6.58
C PRO A 24 -21.89 -6.66 -6.19
N GLU A 25 -22.14 -6.42 -4.90
CA GLU A 25 -23.36 -5.75 -4.45
C GLU A 25 -23.34 -4.25 -4.75
N GLU A 26 -22.19 -3.60 -4.59
CA GLU A 26 -22.02 -2.21 -5.02
C GLU A 26 -22.05 -2.08 -6.54
N TYR A 27 -21.47 -3.03 -7.27
CA TYR A 27 -21.56 -3.07 -8.72
C TYR A 27 -23.01 -3.12 -9.21
N LYS A 28 -23.87 -3.96 -8.60
CA LYS A 28 -25.31 -3.98 -8.92
C LYS A 28 -25.98 -2.63 -8.68
N LYS A 29 -25.60 -1.89 -7.63
CA LYS A 29 -26.11 -0.53 -7.36
C LYS A 29 -25.66 0.45 -8.43
N LEU A 30 -24.41 0.33 -8.92
CA LEU A 30 -23.92 1.15 -10.03
C LEU A 30 -24.66 0.87 -11.35
N GLU A 31 -24.96 -0.39 -11.66
CA GLU A 31 -25.76 -0.73 -12.85
C GLU A 31 -27.18 -0.15 -12.76
N ALA A 32 -27.73 0.00 -11.55
CA ALA A 32 -29.03 0.60 -11.32
C ALA A 32 -29.02 2.15 -11.35
N ASP A 33 -27.85 2.79 -11.25
CA ASP A 33 -27.68 4.24 -11.30
C ASP A 33 -26.56 4.63 -12.29
N PRO A 34 -26.91 4.78 -13.59
CA PRO A 34 -25.95 5.13 -14.64
C PRO A 34 -25.21 6.44 -14.39
N ALA A 35 -25.84 7.42 -13.71
CA ALA A 35 -25.21 8.71 -13.45
C ALA A 35 -24.05 8.59 -12.45
N ILE A 36 -24.24 7.79 -11.39
CA ILE A 36 -23.16 7.49 -10.43
C ILE A 36 -22.06 6.67 -11.10
N LYS A 37 -22.43 5.65 -11.89
CA LYS A 37 -21.48 4.82 -12.64
C LYS A 37 -20.61 5.66 -13.58
N ASP A 38 -21.22 6.58 -14.34
CA ASP A 38 -20.50 7.48 -15.24
C ASP A 38 -19.56 8.41 -14.48
N LYS A 39 -20.00 8.97 -13.35
CA LYS A 39 -19.13 9.80 -12.50
C LYS A 39 -17.89 9.04 -12.03
N ILE A 40 -18.05 7.80 -11.58
CA ILE A 40 -16.94 6.95 -11.13
C ILE A 40 -16.00 6.61 -12.29
N LEU A 41 -16.54 6.28 -13.47
CA LEU A 41 -15.75 6.04 -14.67
C LEU A 41 -14.96 7.27 -15.10
N GLN A 42 -15.56 8.46 -15.05
CA GLN A 42 -14.85 9.71 -15.37
C GLN A 42 -13.73 10.00 -14.37
N ALA A 43 -13.98 9.75 -13.08
CA ALA A 43 -12.96 9.88 -12.05
C ALA A 43 -11.79 8.91 -12.29
N ALA A 44 -12.07 7.64 -12.59
CA ALA A 44 -11.06 6.65 -12.95
C ALA A 44 -10.26 7.05 -14.20
N LYS A 45 -10.93 7.55 -15.26
CA LYS A 45 -10.28 8.05 -16.48
C LYS A 45 -9.36 9.23 -16.20
N ALA A 46 -9.80 10.18 -15.37
CA ALA A 46 -9.01 11.34 -14.98
C ALA A 46 -7.72 10.90 -14.25
N THR A 47 -7.82 9.99 -13.28
CA THR A 47 -6.66 9.44 -12.57
C THR A 47 -5.71 8.67 -13.50
N ALA A 48 -6.23 7.83 -14.39
CA ALA A 48 -5.41 7.10 -15.36
C ALA A 48 -4.69 8.05 -16.33
N LYS A 49 -5.39 9.08 -16.83
CA LYS A 49 -4.81 10.10 -17.72
C LYS A 49 -3.65 10.83 -17.06
N GLU A 50 -3.83 11.26 -15.82
CA GLU A 50 -2.78 11.95 -15.07
C GLU A 50 -1.57 11.04 -14.83
N THR A 51 -1.80 9.78 -14.45
CA THR A 51 -0.73 8.79 -14.24
C THR A 51 0.11 8.59 -15.51
N LEU A 52 -0.54 8.46 -16.66
CA LEU A 52 0.13 8.30 -17.96
C LEU A 52 0.87 9.57 -18.38
N MET A 53 0.29 10.75 -18.13
CA MET A 53 0.96 12.04 -18.38
C MET A 53 2.22 12.17 -17.52
N LEU A 54 2.16 11.80 -16.24
CA LEU A 54 3.32 11.78 -15.36
C LEU A 54 4.42 10.84 -15.86
N ALA A 55 4.05 9.71 -16.48
CA ALA A 55 5.01 8.75 -17.04
C ALA A 55 5.82 9.34 -18.20
N GLU A 56 5.25 10.24 -19.01
CA GLU A 56 5.93 10.87 -20.13
C GLU A 56 7.10 11.78 -19.69
N PHE A 57 7.02 12.36 -18.48
CA PHE A 57 8.06 13.26 -17.95
C PHE A 57 9.31 12.55 -17.42
N THR A 58 9.30 11.22 -17.36
CA THR A 58 10.28 10.42 -16.61
C THR A 58 11.53 10.02 -17.40
N GLY A 59 11.60 10.32 -18.70
CA GLY A 59 12.75 9.98 -19.56
C GLY A 59 14.09 10.67 -19.21
N HIS A 60 14.15 11.45 -18.13
CA HIS A 60 15.33 12.21 -17.69
C HIS A 60 15.47 12.12 -16.15
N PRO A 61 16.33 11.23 -15.61
CA PRO A 61 16.34 10.87 -14.19
C PRO A 61 16.87 11.94 -13.21
N HIS A 62 17.56 12.98 -13.69
CA HIS A 62 18.24 13.94 -12.79
C HIS A 62 17.36 15.04 -12.19
N ASP A 63 16.23 15.40 -12.83
CA ASP A 63 15.35 16.50 -12.37
C ASP A 63 13.95 16.02 -11.99
N PHE A 64 13.80 14.72 -11.74
CA PHE A 64 12.51 14.07 -11.72
C PHE A 64 11.63 14.51 -10.53
N ALA A 65 12.22 14.63 -9.34
CA ALA A 65 11.52 15.12 -8.15
C ALA A 65 11.00 16.56 -8.33
N GLU A 66 11.80 17.41 -8.98
CA GLU A 66 11.42 18.79 -9.30
C GLU A 66 10.30 18.83 -10.36
N LYS A 67 10.34 17.93 -11.35
CA LYS A 67 9.29 17.83 -12.38
C LYS A 67 7.97 17.32 -11.82
N VAL A 68 7.96 16.29 -10.98
CA VAL A 68 6.72 15.80 -10.35
C VAL A 68 6.13 16.81 -9.40
N THR A 69 6.96 17.44 -8.56
CA THR A 69 6.47 18.50 -7.65
C THR A 69 5.94 19.73 -8.39
N LYS A 70 6.41 20.03 -9.60
CA LYS A 70 5.83 21.07 -10.47
C LYS A 70 4.46 20.72 -11.07
N HIS A 71 4.14 19.43 -11.20
CA HIS A 71 2.90 18.97 -11.83
C HIS A 71 1.86 18.49 -10.82
N LEU A 72 2.28 18.07 -9.63
CA LEU A 72 1.37 17.72 -8.53
C LEU A 72 0.98 18.96 -7.73
N PRO A 73 -0.30 19.12 -7.35
CA PRO A 73 -0.71 20.14 -6.40
C PRO A 73 0.08 20.03 -5.09
N GLU A 74 0.42 21.16 -4.45
CA GLU A 74 1.17 21.16 -3.17
C GLU A 74 0.51 20.30 -2.09
N GLU A 75 -0.81 20.30 -2.02
CA GLU A 75 -1.57 19.49 -1.08
C GLU A 75 -1.34 17.99 -1.31
N ARG A 76 -1.23 17.55 -2.57
CA ARG A 76 -0.94 16.16 -2.91
C ARG A 76 0.49 15.80 -2.60
N VAL A 77 1.45 16.69 -2.84
CA VAL A 77 2.85 16.48 -2.42
C VAL A 77 2.93 16.28 -0.91
N LYS A 78 2.26 17.13 -0.12
CA LYS A 78 2.18 17.00 1.35
C LYS A 78 1.50 15.69 1.76
N LEU A 79 0.44 15.29 1.06
CA LEU A 79 -0.27 14.05 1.31
C LEU A 79 0.66 12.84 1.10
N ILE A 80 1.35 12.77 -0.04
CA ILE A 80 2.30 11.69 -0.34
C ILE A 80 3.42 11.69 0.71
N GLN A 81 3.98 12.86 1.06
CA GLN A 81 5.04 12.98 2.08
C GLN A 81 4.57 12.50 3.46
N GLY A 82 3.29 12.70 3.78
CA GLY A 82 2.66 12.21 5.00
C GLY A 82 2.26 10.73 4.97
N ALA A 83 2.18 10.10 3.79
CA ALA A 83 1.54 8.80 3.64
C ALA A 83 2.27 7.67 4.37
N LEU A 84 3.60 7.72 4.42
CA LEU A 84 4.44 6.77 5.16
C LEU A 84 4.73 7.20 6.60
N ASN A 85 4.11 8.30 7.07
CA ASN A 85 4.13 8.74 8.46
C ASN A 85 2.89 8.25 9.24
N ILE A 86 2.06 7.38 8.66
CA ILE A 86 0.85 6.86 9.29
C ILE A 86 1.17 5.50 9.93
N PRO A 87 1.49 5.43 11.24
CA PRO A 87 1.77 4.16 11.86
C PRO A 87 0.45 3.41 12.05
N THR A 88 0.33 2.26 11.38
CA THR A 88 -0.62 1.22 11.80
C THR A 88 -0.35 0.88 13.27
N PHE A 89 0.81 0.29 13.56
CA PHE A 89 1.37 0.13 14.90
C PHE A 89 2.90 0.14 14.85
N ARG A 90 3.56 0.43 15.96
CA ARG A 90 4.99 0.26 16.15
C ARG A 90 5.24 -1.05 16.87
N MET A 91 6.05 -1.91 16.25
CA MET A 91 6.60 -3.10 16.88
C MET A 91 7.94 -2.77 17.52
N LYS A 92 8.16 -3.29 18.73
CA LYS A 92 9.44 -3.26 19.42
C LYS A 92 9.77 -4.65 19.93
N ILE A 93 10.97 -5.13 19.61
CA ILE A 93 11.51 -6.41 20.08
C ILE A 93 12.52 -6.11 21.19
N ILE A 94 12.26 -6.60 22.40
CA ILE A 94 13.04 -6.31 23.60
C ILE A 94 13.69 -7.60 24.09
N LYS A 95 15.01 -7.62 24.14
CA LYS A 95 15.76 -8.66 24.87
C LYS A 95 15.79 -8.29 26.35
N LYS A 96 15.23 -9.15 27.21
CA LYS A 96 15.26 -8.99 28.67
C LYS A 96 16.57 -9.57 29.23
N ASP A 97 16.91 -9.24 30.47
CA ASP A 97 18.14 -9.68 31.14
C ASP A 97 18.28 -11.20 31.24
N ASN A 98 17.16 -11.93 31.23
CA ASN A 98 17.12 -13.39 31.18
C ASN A 98 17.39 -13.98 29.78
N GLY A 99 17.79 -13.15 28.81
CA GLY A 99 18.07 -13.55 27.43
C GLY A 99 16.84 -13.72 26.53
N ARG A 100 15.62 -13.68 27.09
CA ARG A 100 14.37 -13.93 26.36
C ARG A 100 13.89 -12.68 25.63
N HIS A 101 13.30 -12.86 24.45
CA HIS A 101 12.80 -11.78 23.61
C HIS A 101 11.29 -11.58 23.81
N TRP A 102 10.88 -10.33 23.90
CA TRP A 102 9.49 -9.91 24.07
C TRP A 102 9.10 -8.93 22.97
N LEU A 103 7.84 -9.00 22.56
CA LEU A 103 7.24 -8.17 21.53
C LEU A 103 6.22 -7.22 22.15
N GLU A 104 6.39 -5.93 21.87
CA GLU A 104 5.42 -4.88 22.19
C GLU A 104 4.88 -4.27 20.89
N LEU A 105 3.54 -4.24 20.74
CA LEU A 105 2.85 -3.57 19.64
C LEU A 105 2.10 -2.35 20.18
N THR A 106 2.46 -1.15 19.74
CA THR A 106 1.88 0.11 20.26
C THR A 106 1.38 1.02 19.14
N ARG A 107 0.34 1.80 19.39
CA ARG A 107 -0.17 2.83 18.48
C ARG A 107 -0.54 4.05 19.31
N GLU A 108 -0.03 5.23 18.94
CA GLU A 108 -0.30 6.49 19.66
C GLU A 108 0.01 6.39 21.18
N GLY A 109 1.07 5.64 21.53
CA GLY A 109 1.48 5.43 22.93
C GLY A 109 0.61 4.44 23.72
N GLN A 110 -0.41 3.85 23.09
CA GLN A 110 -1.28 2.85 23.71
C GLN A 110 -0.98 1.45 23.20
N GLU A 111 -1.34 0.43 23.99
CA GLU A 111 -1.20 -0.97 23.59
C GLU A 111 -2.11 -1.28 22.38
N PHE A 112 -1.49 -1.70 21.28
CA PHE A 112 -2.20 -2.10 20.06
C PHE A 112 -2.59 -3.58 20.09
N LYS A 113 -1.74 -4.46 20.62
CA LYS A 113 -2.08 -5.86 20.92
C LYS A 113 -1.31 -6.30 22.16
N PRO A 114 -1.79 -7.32 22.89
CA PRO A 114 -1.13 -7.80 24.09
C PRO A 114 0.35 -8.08 23.86
N THR A 115 1.16 -7.62 24.79
CA THR A 115 2.60 -7.93 24.83
C THR A 115 2.83 -9.45 24.88
N ARG A 116 3.74 -9.97 24.06
CA ARG A 116 3.94 -11.42 23.87
C ARG A 116 5.42 -11.80 23.98
N GLU A 117 5.71 -12.95 24.60
CA GLU A 117 7.04 -13.55 24.57
C GLU A 117 7.27 -14.26 23.23
N LEU A 118 8.46 -14.09 22.63
CA LEU A 118 8.89 -14.81 21.43
C LEU A 118 9.59 -16.12 21.84
N ALA A 119 8.82 -17.06 22.40
CA ALA A 119 9.34 -18.29 23.00
C ALA A 119 9.48 -19.44 21.99
N SER A 120 8.83 -19.35 20.84
CA SER A 120 8.76 -20.42 19.85
C SER A 120 8.74 -19.90 18.41
N TYR A 121 9.01 -20.80 17.46
CA TYR A 121 8.87 -20.53 16.02
C TYR A 121 7.49 -19.96 15.65
N SER A 122 6.41 -20.43 16.28
CA SER A 122 5.05 -19.94 16.00
C SER A 122 4.78 -18.53 16.53
N ASP A 123 5.41 -18.13 17.65
CA ASP A 123 5.34 -16.75 18.15
C ASP A 123 6.01 -15.79 17.17
N ILE A 124 7.15 -16.18 16.61
CA ILE A 124 7.91 -15.39 15.65
C ILE A 124 7.20 -15.32 14.30
N ASP A 125 6.67 -16.44 13.81
CA ASP A 125 5.90 -16.47 12.56
C ASP A 125 4.65 -15.59 12.66
N TRP A 126 3.95 -15.63 13.80
CA TRP A 126 2.84 -14.73 14.06
C TRP A 126 3.29 -13.26 14.02
N ALA A 127 4.35 -12.90 14.75
CA ALA A 127 4.87 -11.52 14.77
C ALA A 127 5.30 -11.06 13.36
N THR A 128 5.88 -11.96 12.57
CA THR A 128 6.33 -11.68 11.19
C THR A 128 5.14 -11.36 10.29
N ILE A 129 4.06 -12.15 10.37
CA ILE A 129 2.83 -11.92 9.62
C ILE A 129 2.15 -10.59 10.03
N GLU A 130 2.14 -10.26 11.32
CA GLU A 130 1.62 -8.97 11.80
C GLU A 130 2.44 -7.80 11.21
N GLN A 131 3.77 -7.92 11.22
CA GLN A 131 4.65 -6.91 10.67
C GLN A 131 4.49 -6.75 9.15
N TYR A 132 4.27 -7.85 8.44
CA TYR A 132 3.94 -7.82 7.01
C TYR A 132 2.58 -7.17 6.72
N ALA A 133 1.55 -7.48 7.52
CA ALA A 133 0.25 -6.83 7.38
C ALA A 133 0.37 -5.31 7.53
N SER A 134 1.14 -4.87 8.53
CA SER A 134 1.45 -3.46 8.76
C SER A 134 2.14 -2.80 7.56
N ILE A 135 3.17 -3.44 7.00
CA ILE A 135 3.90 -2.96 5.81
C ILE A 135 2.96 -2.83 4.62
N LEU A 136 2.14 -3.85 4.37
CA LEU A 136 1.25 -3.87 3.21
C LEU A 136 0.14 -2.81 3.31
N ILE A 137 -0.44 -2.62 4.49
CA ILE A 137 -1.46 -1.58 4.72
C ILE A 137 -0.87 -0.19 4.47
N GLU A 138 0.34 0.09 4.95
CA GLU A 138 0.99 1.38 4.75
C GLU A 138 1.40 1.61 3.28
N ALA A 139 1.79 0.55 2.55
CA ALA A 139 1.98 0.63 1.11
C ALA A 139 0.68 0.97 0.36
N VAL A 140 -0.47 0.43 0.78
CA VAL A 140 -1.77 0.78 0.19
C VAL A 140 -2.16 2.22 0.50
N LEU A 141 -1.92 2.70 1.73
CA LEU A 141 -2.15 4.10 2.10
C LEU A 141 -1.29 5.08 1.29
N LEU A 142 -0.05 4.68 0.95
CA LEU A 142 0.81 5.44 0.04
C LEU A 142 0.20 5.56 -1.35
N VAL A 143 -0.31 4.48 -1.91
CA VAL A 143 -1.00 4.47 -3.22
C VAL A 143 -2.26 5.33 -3.20
N MET A 144 -3.04 5.27 -2.12
CA MET A 144 -4.21 6.15 -1.95
C MET A 144 -3.80 7.62 -1.90
N SER A 145 -2.71 7.93 -1.18
CA SER A 145 -2.15 9.28 -1.11
C SER A 145 -1.62 9.75 -2.46
N ALA A 146 -1.03 8.84 -3.24
CA ALA A 146 -0.56 9.12 -4.59
C ALA A 146 -1.69 9.52 -5.53
N VAL A 147 -2.95 9.09 -5.33
CA VAL A 147 -4.12 9.58 -6.09
C VAL A 147 -4.86 10.76 -5.43
N GLY A 148 -4.27 11.38 -4.41
CA GLY A 148 -4.86 12.51 -3.70
C GLY A 148 -5.93 12.14 -2.67
N ILE A 149 -6.00 10.88 -2.24
CA ILE A 149 -6.99 10.39 -1.28
C ILE A 149 -6.36 10.31 0.11
N SER A 150 -6.91 11.07 1.04
CA SER A 150 -6.59 10.96 2.46
C SER A 150 -7.65 10.14 3.17
N VAL A 151 -7.22 9.12 3.93
CA VAL A 151 -8.08 8.42 4.87
C VAL A 151 -7.52 8.56 6.28
N SER A 152 -8.42 8.70 7.25
CA SER A 152 -8.08 8.76 8.68
C SER A 152 -8.87 7.70 9.44
N PRO A 153 -8.52 6.41 9.28
CA PRO A 153 -9.27 5.33 9.92
C PRO A 153 -9.10 5.39 11.45
N SER A 154 -10.16 5.05 12.17
CA SER A 154 -10.11 4.93 13.63
C SER A 154 -9.20 3.79 14.08
N ALA A 155 -8.79 3.79 15.36
CA ALA A 155 -7.96 2.72 15.92
C ALA A 155 -8.57 1.32 15.78
N SER A 156 -9.90 1.21 15.92
CA SER A 156 -10.61 -0.06 15.74
C SER A 156 -10.62 -0.53 14.29
N VAL A 157 -10.76 0.41 13.33
CA VAL A 157 -10.65 0.10 11.90
C VAL A 157 -9.23 -0.37 11.57
N ILE A 158 -8.19 0.34 12.01
CA ILE A 158 -6.80 -0.10 11.79
C ILE A 158 -6.55 -1.49 12.38
N ARG A 159 -7.01 -1.76 13.60
CA ARG A 159 -6.87 -3.09 14.22
C ARG A 159 -7.53 -4.18 13.38
N LYS A 160 -8.78 -3.95 12.97
CA LYS A 160 -9.51 -4.88 12.11
C LYS A 160 -8.79 -5.09 10.78
N THR A 161 -8.33 -4.04 10.12
CA THR A 161 -7.61 -4.14 8.84
C THR A 161 -6.31 -4.93 9.00
N VAL A 162 -5.57 -4.73 10.10
CA VAL A 162 -4.36 -5.54 10.40
C VAL A 162 -4.72 -7.01 10.56
N ASP A 163 -5.76 -7.34 11.34
CA ASP A 163 -6.20 -8.73 11.56
C ASP A 163 -6.61 -9.42 10.24
N GLU A 164 -7.44 -8.76 9.43
CA GLU A 164 -7.92 -9.27 8.14
C GLU A 164 -6.76 -9.44 7.14
N THR A 165 -5.81 -8.51 7.12
CA THR A 165 -4.63 -8.57 6.24
C THR A 165 -3.68 -9.68 6.69
N ALA A 166 -3.45 -9.82 8.00
CA ALA A 166 -2.63 -10.88 8.57
C ALA A 166 -3.20 -12.27 8.25
N GLU A 167 -4.51 -12.45 8.33
CA GLU A 167 -5.17 -13.71 7.95
C GLU A 167 -5.03 -14.01 6.45
N SER A 168 -5.16 -12.98 5.61
CA SER A 168 -4.97 -13.12 4.17
C SER A 168 -3.53 -13.49 3.80
N ILE A 169 -2.53 -12.94 4.50
CA ILE A 169 -1.13 -13.30 4.32
C ILE A 169 -0.89 -14.75 4.79
N ARG A 170 -1.42 -15.12 5.96
CA ARG A 170 -1.28 -16.48 6.53
C ARG A 170 -1.83 -17.54 5.59
N SER A 171 -2.94 -17.26 4.93
CA SER A 171 -3.61 -18.18 4.00
C SER A 171 -3.02 -18.19 2.58
N SER A 172 -2.05 -17.30 2.27
CA SER A 172 -1.49 -17.15 0.92
C SER A 172 0.03 -17.22 0.90
N SER A 173 0.56 -18.37 0.47
CA SER A 173 2.01 -18.54 0.25
C SER A 173 2.55 -17.60 -0.83
N GLN A 174 1.72 -17.20 -1.81
CA GLN A 174 2.09 -16.21 -2.81
C GLN A 174 2.32 -14.83 -2.18
N LEU A 175 1.43 -14.39 -1.28
CA LEU A 175 1.60 -13.11 -0.58
C LEU A 175 2.81 -13.13 0.34
N GLN A 176 3.03 -14.23 1.07
CA GLN A 176 4.22 -14.39 1.92
C GLN A 176 5.51 -14.24 1.08
N ARG A 177 5.60 -14.93 -0.06
CA ARG A 177 6.76 -14.80 -0.97
C ARG A 177 6.93 -13.40 -1.54
N ALA A 178 5.84 -12.72 -1.89
CA ALA A 178 5.90 -11.34 -2.38
C ALA A 178 6.45 -10.39 -1.30
N LEU A 179 6.03 -10.58 -0.05
CA LEU A 179 6.50 -9.81 1.10
C LEU A 179 7.96 -10.12 1.46
N GLU A 180 8.38 -11.38 1.40
CA GLU A 180 9.79 -11.78 1.54
C GLU A 180 10.66 -11.14 0.46
N THR A 181 10.26 -11.27 -0.81
CA THR A 181 10.95 -10.67 -1.97
C THR A 181 11.03 -9.15 -1.83
N PHE A 182 9.97 -8.52 -1.33
CA PHE A 182 9.96 -7.09 -1.05
C PHE A 182 10.99 -6.70 0.02
N VAL A 183 11.05 -7.42 1.14
CA VAL A 183 12.03 -7.14 2.21
C VAL A 183 13.46 -7.31 1.72
N GLU A 184 13.74 -8.38 0.97
CA GLU A 184 15.06 -8.60 0.36
C GLU A 184 15.44 -7.50 -0.63
N ALA A 185 14.51 -7.11 -1.52
CA ALA A 185 14.74 -6.05 -2.49
C ALA A 185 14.93 -4.68 -1.82
N TRP A 186 14.20 -4.40 -0.73
CA TRP A 186 14.34 -3.19 0.06
C TRP A 186 15.70 -3.13 0.76
N ASP A 187 16.14 -4.21 1.40
CA ASP A 187 17.45 -4.27 2.05
C ASP A 187 18.58 -4.12 1.03
N ALA A 188 18.50 -4.83 -0.09
CA ALA A 188 19.46 -4.74 -1.19
C ALA A 188 19.48 -3.36 -1.88
N ALA A 189 18.40 -2.59 -1.80
CA ALA A 189 18.35 -1.22 -2.29
C ALA A 189 19.24 -0.28 -1.45
N GLY A 190 19.49 -0.61 -0.19
CA GLY A 190 20.19 0.25 0.77
C GLY A 190 19.52 1.63 0.84
N ASN A 191 20.32 2.69 0.68
CA ASN A 191 19.82 4.07 0.66
C ASN A 191 19.55 4.60 -0.77
N ASN A 192 19.25 3.73 -1.75
CA ASN A 192 18.90 4.18 -3.11
C ASN A 192 17.37 4.34 -3.25
N PRO A 193 16.84 5.57 -3.39
CA PRO A 193 15.40 5.84 -3.31
C PRO A 193 14.64 5.23 -4.47
N THR A 194 15.23 5.23 -5.67
CA THR A 194 14.62 4.63 -6.86
C THR A 194 14.46 3.13 -6.69
N LYS A 195 15.49 2.44 -6.19
CA LYS A 195 15.41 0.98 -5.94
C LYS A 195 14.42 0.63 -4.83
N MET A 196 14.39 1.40 -3.74
CA MET A 196 13.40 1.21 -2.66
C MET A 196 11.97 1.44 -3.18
N ALA A 197 11.77 2.48 -4.00
CA ALA A 197 10.49 2.75 -4.64
C ALA A 197 10.07 1.66 -5.64
N THR A 198 11.02 1.11 -6.41
CA THR A 198 10.77 -0.07 -7.27
C THR A 198 10.34 -1.28 -6.44
N ALA A 199 10.96 -1.52 -5.28
CA ALA A 199 10.55 -2.61 -4.39
C ALA A 199 9.10 -2.42 -3.92
N LEU A 200 8.73 -1.22 -3.47
CA LEU A 200 7.36 -0.89 -3.08
C LEU A 200 6.37 -1.04 -4.25
N PHE A 201 6.72 -0.56 -5.44
CA PHE A 201 5.89 -0.72 -6.63
C PHE A 201 5.63 -2.19 -6.95
N ASN A 202 6.66 -3.04 -6.86
CA ASN A 202 6.51 -4.48 -7.08
C ASN A 202 5.60 -5.12 -6.01
N LEU A 203 5.74 -4.74 -4.74
CA LEU A 203 4.82 -5.18 -3.69
C LEU A 203 3.37 -4.79 -3.99
N ILE A 204 3.14 -3.55 -4.44
CA ILE A 204 1.80 -3.05 -4.81
C ILE A 204 1.24 -3.87 -6.00
N LYS A 205 2.06 -4.12 -7.03
CA LYS A 205 1.71 -4.91 -8.20
C LYS A 205 1.31 -6.34 -7.81
N ASP A 206 2.09 -6.99 -6.97
CA ASP A 206 1.83 -8.37 -6.53
C ASP A 206 0.56 -8.43 -5.67
N SER A 207 0.38 -7.43 -4.80
CA SER A 207 -0.81 -7.30 -3.94
C SER A 207 -2.09 -6.99 -4.71
N TYR A 208 -1.98 -6.18 -5.78
CA TYR A 208 -3.08 -5.93 -6.69
C TYR A 208 -3.48 -7.20 -7.45
N SER A 209 -2.49 -7.94 -7.96
CA SER A 209 -2.71 -9.21 -8.67
C SER A 209 -3.35 -10.28 -7.78
N ALA A 210 -3.01 -10.29 -6.50
CA ALA A 210 -3.60 -11.16 -5.49
C ALA A 210 -4.99 -10.70 -4.99
N GLY A 211 -5.45 -9.50 -5.36
CA GLY A 211 -6.73 -8.93 -4.93
C GLY A 211 -6.77 -8.45 -3.47
N ILE A 212 -5.67 -8.56 -2.71
CA ILE A 212 -5.65 -8.17 -1.29
C ILE A 212 -5.76 -6.65 -1.12
N LEU A 213 -5.24 -5.87 -2.08
CA LEU A 213 -5.31 -4.42 -2.07
C LEU A 213 -6.75 -3.91 -1.96
N TRP A 214 -7.70 -4.58 -2.63
CA TRP A 214 -9.13 -4.26 -2.57
C TRP A 214 -9.72 -4.47 -1.17
N ASN A 215 -9.37 -5.57 -0.52
CA ASN A 215 -9.84 -5.85 0.84
C ASN A 215 -9.31 -4.81 1.84
N ILE A 216 -8.04 -4.41 1.67
CA ILE A 216 -7.43 -3.37 2.51
C ILE A 216 -8.16 -2.03 2.30
N ILE A 217 -8.34 -1.58 1.06
CA ILE A 217 -9.05 -0.31 0.78
C ILE A 217 -10.46 -0.35 1.36
N LYS A 218 -11.21 -1.43 1.13
CA LYS A 218 -12.57 -1.59 1.66
C LYS A 218 -12.60 -1.52 3.19
N SER A 219 -11.64 -2.15 3.86
CA SER A 219 -11.53 -2.13 5.33
C SER A 219 -11.20 -0.72 5.84
N LEU A 220 -10.20 -0.05 5.23
CA LEU A 220 -9.80 1.33 5.58
C LEU A 220 -10.91 2.36 5.33
N CYS A 221 -11.69 2.18 4.27
CA CYS A 221 -12.79 3.07 3.87
C CYS A 221 -14.15 2.65 4.46
N SER A 222 -14.18 1.73 5.42
CA SER A 222 -15.44 1.18 5.96
C SER A 222 -16.39 2.20 6.60
N ASN A 223 -15.88 3.38 6.97
CA ASN A 223 -16.68 4.49 7.50
C ASN A 223 -17.22 5.45 6.42
N MET A 224 -16.83 5.27 5.15
CA MET A 224 -17.29 6.09 4.04
C MET A 224 -18.66 5.64 3.54
N ALA A 225 -19.38 6.54 2.86
CA ALA A 225 -20.54 6.14 2.10
C ALA A 225 -20.16 5.15 1.00
N TRP A 226 -21.10 4.28 0.61
CA TRP A 226 -20.80 3.21 -0.34
C TRP A 226 -20.26 3.73 -1.68
N TYR A 227 -20.76 4.87 -2.15
CA TYR A 227 -20.33 5.48 -3.40
C TYR A 227 -18.92 6.11 -3.27
N ASP A 228 -18.57 6.69 -2.13
CA ASP A 228 -17.28 7.33 -1.89
C ASP A 228 -16.13 6.32 -1.85
N TRP A 229 -16.35 5.17 -1.19
CA TRP A 229 -15.31 4.13 -1.16
C TRP A 229 -15.18 3.43 -2.52
N VAL A 230 -16.27 3.26 -3.27
CA VAL A 230 -16.20 2.67 -4.62
C VAL A 230 -15.50 3.63 -5.59
N GLU A 231 -15.79 4.93 -5.53
CA GLU A 231 -15.04 5.95 -6.30
C GLU A 231 -13.55 5.93 -5.94
N THR A 232 -13.22 5.82 -4.65
CA THR A 232 -11.85 5.69 -4.16
C THR A 232 -11.14 4.47 -4.73
N SER A 233 -11.75 3.29 -4.63
CA SER A 233 -11.17 2.06 -5.17
C SER A 233 -11.03 2.12 -6.69
N ALA A 234 -11.98 2.74 -7.41
CA ALA A 234 -11.89 2.92 -8.85
C ALA A 234 -10.68 3.76 -9.26
N LYS A 235 -10.44 4.90 -8.57
CA LYS A 235 -9.27 5.76 -8.80
C LYS A 235 -7.98 4.99 -8.56
N VAL A 236 -7.88 4.27 -7.44
CA VAL A 236 -6.69 3.49 -7.10
C VAL A 236 -6.43 2.38 -8.13
N SER A 237 -7.45 1.59 -8.49
CA SER A 237 -7.32 0.56 -9.53
C SER A 237 -6.89 1.15 -10.86
N ALA A 238 -7.51 2.26 -11.29
CA ALA A 238 -7.17 2.91 -12.55
C ALA A 238 -5.73 3.43 -12.56
N MET A 239 -5.25 4.01 -11.45
CA MET A 239 -3.84 4.39 -11.31
C MET A 239 -2.92 3.17 -11.43
N ILE A 240 -3.21 2.08 -10.72
CA ILE A 240 -2.37 0.87 -10.75
C ILE A 240 -2.33 0.28 -12.16
N ILE A 241 -3.49 0.14 -12.83
CA ILE A 241 -3.56 -0.39 -14.20
C ILE A 241 -2.79 0.51 -15.17
N ALA A 242 -2.93 1.84 -15.04
CA ALA A 242 -2.19 2.81 -15.85
C ALA A 242 -0.68 2.72 -15.59
N ALA A 243 -0.27 2.64 -14.32
CA ALA A 243 1.13 2.50 -13.93
C ALA A 243 1.72 1.19 -14.47
N LEU A 244 0.99 0.07 -14.44
CA LEU A 244 1.42 -1.20 -15.01
C LEU A 244 1.62 -1.13 -16.53
N ALA A 245 0.86 -0.30 -17.23
CA ALA A 245 1.04 -0.09 -18.68
C ALA A 245 2.34 0.66 -19.02
N THR A 246 2.97 1.31 -18.04
CA THR A 246 4.20 2.09 -18.19
C THR A 246 5.31 1.61 -17.24
N ASP A 247 5.32 0.33 -16.88
CA ASP A 247 6.31 -0.28 -15.96
C ASP A 247 6.48 0.46 -14.60
N GLY A 248 5.42 1.12 -14.16
CA GLY A 248 5.36 1.81 -12.88
C GLY A 248 6.10 3.13 -12.81
N VAL A 249 6.64 3.64 -13.93
CA VAL A 249 7.63 4.72 -13.88
C VAL A 249 7.11 5.97 -13.16
N ALA A 250 5.84 6.38 -13.37
CA ALA A 250 5.22 7.50 -12.67
C ALA A 250 4.93 7.26 -11.18
N LEU A 251 4.59 6.02 -10.79
CA LEU A 251 4.29 5.69 -9.40
C LEU A 251 5.57 5.47 -8.59
N ILE A 252 6.59 4.80 -9.14
CA ILE A 252 7.93 4.64 -8.54
C ILE A 252 8.51 6.01 -8.19
N ALA A 253 8.37 6.91 -9.13
CA ALA A 253 8.65 8.32 -9.04
C ALA A 253 8.01 9.04 -7.85
N GLU A 254 6.69 8.96 -7.70
CA GLU A 254 5.96 9.55 -6.58
C GLU A 254 6.38 8.93 -5.24
N ILE A 255 6.61 7.61 -5.21
CA ILE A 255 7.09 6.89 -4.02
C ILE A 255 8.50 7.35 -3.63
N ALA A 256 9.39 7.56 -4.62
CA ALA A 256 10.76 7.98 -4.37
C ALA A 256 10.86 9.36 -3.68
N LEU A 257 9.84 10.22 -3.81
CA LEU A 257 9.78 11.52 -3.12
C LEU A 257 9.76 11.39 -1.60
N VAL A 258 9.29 10.25 -1.07
CA VAL A 258 8.88 10.13 0.34
C VAL A 258 9.57 8.99 1.07
N VAL A 259 10.16 8.07 0.31
CA VAL A 259 10.78 6.85 0.85
C VAL A 259 11.94 7.15 1.80
N PHE A 260 12.69 8.24 1.59
CA PHE A 260 13.79 8.64 2.49
C PHE A 260 13.32 9.21 3.82
N SER A 261 12.19 9.93 3.85
CA SER A 261 11.63 10.48 5.08
C SER A 261 10.84 9.45 5.89
N ALA A 262 10.59 8.27 5.32
CA ALA A 262 9.75 7.23 5.89
C ALA A 262 10.48 6.37 6.96
N VAL A 263 11.05 7.02 7.98
CA VAL A 263 11.85 6.36 9.03
C VAL A 263 11.06 5.26 9.75
N ASP A 264 9.80 5.52 10.08
CA ASP A 264 8.96 4.53 10.77
C ASP A 264 8.60 3.34 9.87
N PHE A 265 8.45 3.56 8.55
CA PHE A 265 8.27 2.47 7.59
C PHE A 265 9.54 1.62 7.44
N ALA A 266 10.72 2.25 7.33
CA ALA A 266 11.99 1.53 7.27
C ALA A 266 12.23 0.66 8.53
N ARG A 267 11.84 1.15 9.72
CA ARG A 267 11.91 0.37 10.97
C ARG A 267 11.05 -0.88 10.94
N LYS A 268 9.88 -0.85 10.30
CA LYS A 268 9.00 -2.03 10.16
C LYS A 268 9.67 -3.15 9.40
N ILE A 269 10.40 -2.78 8.34
CA ILE A 269 11.17 -3.73 7.54
C ILE A 269 12.34 -4.27 8.35
N ALA A 270 13.07 -3.40 9.07
CA ALA A 270 14.14 -3.83 9.97
C ALA A 270 13.65 -4.78 11.07
N ASN A 271 12.44 -4.60 11.59
CA ASN A 271 11.84 -5.50 12.56
C ASN A 271 11.61 -6.91 11.99
N VAL A 272 11.26 -7.04 10.70
CA VAL A 272 11.16 -8.36 10.04
C VAL A 272 12.52 -9.06 10.05
N VAL A 273 13.59 -8.35 9.69
CA VAL A 273 14.96 -8.88 9.72
C VAL A 273 15.35 -9.29 11.15
N GLN A 274 15.04 -8.44 12.14
CA GLN A 274 15.30 -8.76 13.54
C GLN A 274 14.55 -10.02 14.02
N LEU A 275 13.28 -10.20 13.60
CA LEU A 275 12.52 -11.42 13.90
C LEU A 275 13.18 -12.68 13.31
N GLN A 276 13.71 -12.59 12.09
CA GLN A 276 14.45 -13.70 11.48
C GLN A 276 15.73 -14.04 12.26
N ASP A 277 16.44 -13.04 12.79
CA ASP A 277 17.62 -13.28 13.61
C ASP A 277 17.28 -13.89 14.98
N VAL A 278 16.18 -13.45 15.61
CA VAL A 278 15.65 -14.12 16.81
C VAL A 278 15.29 -15.58 16.50
N LYS A 279 14.69 -15.83 15.33
CA LYS A 279 14.31 -17.19 14.89
C LYS A 279 15.52 -18.12 14.75
N LYS A 280 16.64 -17.62 14.21
CA LYS A 280 17.90 -18.40 14.07
C LYS A 280 18.54 -18.71 15.43
N GLY A 281 18.24 -17.93 16.46
CA GLY A 281 18.78 -18.09 17.81
C GLY A 281 17.95 -18.96 18.76
N LEU A 282 16.80 -19.48 18.31
CA LEU A 282 15.96 -20.45 19.03
C LEU A 282 16.39 -21.89 18.72
#